data_AF-C6TAF6-F1
#
_entry.id   AF-C6TAF6-F1
#
_cell.length_a   1.000
_cell.length_b   1.000
_cell.length_c   1.000
_cell.angle_alpha   90.00
_cell.angle_beta   90.00
_cell.angle_gamma   90.00
#
_symmetry.space_group_name_H-M   'P 1'
#
loop_
_entity.id
_entity.type
_entity.pdbx_description
1 polymer ?
#
loop_
_entity_poly.entity_id
_entity_poly.type
_entity_poly.pdbx_seq_one_letter_code
_entity_poly.pdbx_strand_id
1 'polypeptide(L)'
;MTKARRWNSGELSRIFLDTLIEKTKFQRVKAIFPDAGAAALLKYRWKDALFRFASLSDRKPVESDDEVVVMIVPDYQMLEYVERIASNLSNIPEPTPLIMWNPRLISEDVGVGFNVRKLRRVFLSTFTTVYFMRPMPFGAIFRCYPGLWKVFSDDKERPDRYLLAKEFEIRPDAEDIEGLKNKAPEILVLSVTYRGKY
;
A
#
# COMPACT_ATOMS: atom_id res chain seq x y z
N MET A 1 -25.78 -9.04 15.14
CA MET A 1 -25.01 -8.38 14.07
C MET A 1 -23.83 -7.65 14.67
N THR A 2 -22.68 -8.30 14.68
CA THR A 2 -21.45 -7.83 15.32
C THR A 2 -20.90 -6.66 14.52
N LYS A 3 -20.84 -5.48 15.14
CA LYS A 3 -20.12 -4.30 14.63
C LYS A 3 -18.75 -4.78 14.13
N ALA A 4 -18.54 -4.84 12.82
CA ALA A 4 -17.23 -5.04 12.24
C ALA A 4 -16.33 -3.97 12.89
N ARG A 5 -15.37 -4.41 13.71
CA ARG A 5 -14.35 -3.53 14.29
C ARG A 5 -13.74 -2.79 13.12
N ARG A 6 -14.02 -1.50 13.01
CA ARG A 6 -13.37 -0.59 12.08
C ARG A 6 -11.92 -0.52 12.53
N TRP A 7 -11.09 -1.44 12.03
CA TRP A 7 -9.68 -1.46 12.33
C TRP A 7 -9.10 -0.11 11.95
N ASN A 8 -8.58 0.63 12.93
CA ASN A 8 -7.93 1.89 12.66
C ASN A 8 -6.67 1.59 11.83
N SER A 9 -6.48 2.30 10.72
CA SER A 9 -5.35 2.05 9.80
C SER A 9 -3.98 2.06 10.50
N GLY A 10 -3.86 2.78 11.63
CA GLY A 10 -2.67 2.80 12.47
C GLY A 10 -2.41 1.49 13.23
N GLU A 11 -3.44 0.78 13.71
CA GLU A 11 -3.22 -0.48 14.44
C GLU A 11 -2.76 -1.60 13.50
N LEU A 12 -3.31 -1.64 12.28
CA LEU A 12 -2.87 -2.57 11.26
C LEU A 12 -1.44 -2.26 10.77
N SER A 13 -1.08 -0.98 10.64
CA SER A 13 0.29 -0.62 10.28
C SER A 13 1.30 -0.98 11.38
N ARG A 14 0.92 -0.90 12.67
CA ARG A 14 1.75 -1.40 13.79
C ARG A 14 2.01 -2.89 13.66
N ILE A 15 0.97 -3.69 13.49
CA ILE A 15 1.09 -5.16 13.33
C ILE A 15 1.99 -5.48 12.14
N PHE A 16 1.81 -4.79 11.01
CA PHE A 16 2.65 -4.98 9.83
C PHE A 16 4.13 -4.68 10.11
N LEU A 17 4.43 -3.55 10.74
CA LEU A 17 5.81 -3.14 11.07
C LEU A 17 6.48 -4.11 12.05
N ASP A 18 5.76 -4.54 13.09
CA ASP A 18 6.30 -5.49 14.06
C ASP A 18 6.55 -6.86 13.41
N THR A 19 5.61 -7.34 12.59
CA THR A 19 5.78 -8.59 11.85
C THR A 19 6.93 -8.50 10.85
N LEU A 20 7.09 -7.35 10.19
CA LEU A 20 8.21 -7.11 9.27
C LEU A 20 9.54 -7.26 10.02
N ILE A 21 9.71 -6.56 11.15
CA ILE A 21 10.91 -6.65 11.99
C ILE A 21 11.15 -8.08 12.46
N GLU A 22 10.12 -8.77 12.93
CA GLU A 22 10.23 -10.14 13.42
C GLU A 22 10.72 -11.11 12.34
N LYS A 23 10.19 -10.97 11.11
CA LYS A 23 10.49 -11.89 10.00
C LYS A 23 11.81 -11.58 9.30
N THR A 24 12.15 -10.30 9.13
CA THR A 24 13.38 -9.91 8.42
C THR A 24 14.58 -9.74 9.34
N LYS A 25 14.36 -9.58 10.66
CA LYS A 25 15.39 -9.25 11.66
C LYS A 25 16.07 -7.90 11.44
N PHE A 26 15.51 -7.03 10.60
CA PHE A 26 16.00 -5.65 10.43
C PHE A 26 15.99 -4.92 11.78
N GLN A 27 17.10 -4.25 12.06
CA GLN A 27 17.32 -3.45 13.28
C GLN A 27 17.02 -1.97 13.03
N ARG A 28 17.13 -1.50 11.79
CA ARG A 28 16.98 -0.09 11.40
C ARG A 28 15.81 0.09 10.44
N VAL A 29 14.60 -0.24 10.92
CA VAL A 29 13.34 0.00 10.20
C VAL A 29 12.89 1.45 10.40
N LYS A 30 12.63 2.14 9.29
CA LYS A 30 12.07 3.50 9.29
C LYS A 30 10.60 3.47 8.87
N ALA A 31 9.71 3.92 9.76
CA ALA A 31 8.30 4.14 9.45
C ALA A 31 8.04 5.62 9.17
N ILE A 32 7.60 5.93 7.95
CA ILE A 32 7.26 7.27 7.49
C ILE A 32 5.74 7.43 7.47
N PHE A 33 5.22 8.34 8.28
CA PHE A 33 3.80 8.64 8.42
C PHE A 33 3.37 9.82 7.53
N PRO A 34 2.06 9.96 7.24
CA PRO A 34 1.56 10.97 6.31
C PRO A 34 1.97 12.41 6.66
N ASP A 35 1.95 12.75 7.94
CA ASP A 35 2.26 14.09 8.46
C ASP A 35 2.92 14.04 9.85
N ALA A 36 3.46 15.17 10.29
CA ALA A 36 4.17 15.26 11.56
C ALA A 36 3.25 15.04 12.78
N GLY A 37 1.97 15.41 12.68
CA GLY A 37 0.97 15.19 13.72
C GLY A 37 0.66 13.70 13.90
N ALA A 38 0.41 12.98 12.81
CA ALA A 38 0.23 11.53 12.84
C ALA A 38 1.48 10.81 13.40
N ALA A 39 2.68 11.22 12.96
CA ALA A 39 3.93 10.66 13.46
C ALA A 39 4.10 10.89 14.97
N ALA A 40 3.87 12.12 15.45
CA ALA A 40 4.01 12.47 16.86
C ALA A 40 2.99 11.75 17.75
N LEU A 41 1.72 11.68 17.30
CA LEU A 41 0.66 10.99 18.01
C LEU A 41 0.96 9.49 18.18
N LEU A 42 1.37 8.83 17.11
CA LEU A 42 1.69 7.40 17.14
C LEU A 42 2.97 7.12 17.91
N LYS A 43 3.97 8.00 17.83
CA LYS A 43 5.18 7.92 18.66
C LYS A 43 4.86 8.03 20.16
N TYR A 44 3.93 8.89 20.53
CA TYR A 44 3.46 8.99 21.93
C TYR A 44 2.72 7.73 22.38
N ARG A 45 1.92 7.12 21.48
CA ARG A 45 1.11 5.93 21.77
C ARG A 45 1.93 4.63 21.80
N TRP A 46 2.92 4.48 20.93
CA TRP A 46 3.71 3.24 20.77
C TRP A 46 5.12 3.41 21.32
N LYS A 47 5.22 3.46 22.65
CA LYS A 47 6.50 3.66 23.36
C LYS A 47 7.45 2.46 23.24
N ASP A 48 6.89 1.30 22.96
CA ASP A 48 7.55 0.00 22.74
C ASP A 48 7.90 -0.24 21.27
N ALA A 49 7.82 0.78 20.42
CA ALA A 49 8.11 0.62 19.00
C ALA A 49 9.59 0.35 18.72
N LEU A 50 9.85 -0.72 17.98
CA LEU A 50 11.19 -1.16 17.55
C LEU A 50 11.62 -0.52 16.22
N PHE A 51 10.93 0.52 15.76
CA PHE A 51 11.21 1.25 14.53
C PHE A 51 11.32 2.75 14.78
N ARG A 52 11.99 3.45 13.87
CA ARG A 52 12.14 4.91 13.89
C ARG A 52 10.92 5.56 13.25
N PHE A 53 10.42 6.63 13.86
CA PHE A 53 9.32 7.44 13.32
C PHE A 53 9.87 8.58 12.48
N ALA A 54 9.24 8.84 11.35
CA ALA A 54 9.42 10.03 10.51
C ALA A 54 8.10 10.44 9.86
N SER A 55 8.07 11.61 9.24
CA SER A 55 6.94 12.12 8.45
C SER A 55 7.36 12.38 7.01
N LEU A 56 6.43 12.25 6.05
CA LEU A 56 6.65 12.71 4.66
C LEU A 56 7.01 14.20 4.58
N SER A 57 6.54 15.00 5.55
CA SER A 57 6.81 16.43 5.66
C SER A 57 8.18 16.78 6.27
N ASP A 58 8.91 15.80 6.80
CA ASP A 58 10.25 16.04 7.36
C ASP A 58 11.22 16.47 6.26
N ARG A 59 12.16 17.36 6.61
CA ARG A 59 13.22 17.80 5.69
C ARG A 59 14.12 16.63 5.25
N LYS A 60 14.38 15.71 6.17
CA LYS A 60 15.21 14.52 5.97
C LYS A 60 14.53 13.29 6.59
N PRO A 61 13.54 12.68 5.90
CA PRO A 61 12.74 11.59 6.47
C PRO A 61 13.44 10.24 6.47
N VAL A 62 14.56 10.13 5.75
CA VAL A 62 15.37 8.90 5.58
C VAL A 62 16.83 9.17 5.93
N GLU A 63 17.47 8.20 6.55
CA GLU A 63 18.89 8.20 6.91
C GLU A 63 19.65 7.16 6.08
N SER A 64 20.95 7.35 5.92
CA SER A 64 21.78 6.46 5.10
C SER A 64 21.99 5.06 5.71
N ASP A 65 21.72 4.90 7.00
CA ASP A 65 21.83 3.63 7.71
C ASP A 65 20.51 2.85 7.79
N ASP A 66 19.41 3.38 7.25
CA ASP A 66 18.12 2.68 7.27
C ASP A 66 18.19 1.40 6.40
N GLU A 67 17.77 0.27 6.97
CA GLU A 67 17.77 -1.04 6.29
C GLU A 67 16.52 -1.26 5.44
N VAL A 68 15.41 -0.64 5.84
CA VAL A 68 14.17 -0.62 5.09
C VAL A 68 13.36 0.61 5.46
N VAL A 69 12.69 1.19 4.46
CA VAL A 69 11.78 2.31 4.65
C VAL A 69 10.36 1.84 4.36
N VAL A 70 9.44 2.14 5.27
CA VAL A 70 8.01 1.81 5.16
C VAL A 70 7.18 3.08 5.23
N MET A 71 6.55 3.46 4.13
CA MET A 71 5.58 4.56 4.09
C MET A 71 4.19 4.06 4.46
N ILE A 72 3.55 4.72 5.41
CA ILE A 72 2.24 4.35 5.95
C ILE A 72 1.16 5.22 5.33
N VAL A 73 0.30 4.60 4.52
CA VAL A 73 -0.89 5.20 3.88
C VAL A 73 -0.57 6.52 3.15
N PRO A 74 0.47 6.58 2.28
CA PRO A 74 0.72 7.80 1.52
C PRO A 74 -0.44 8.05 0.54
N ASP A 75 -0.87 9.30 0.38
CA ASP A 75 -1.96 9.68 -0.52
C ASP A 75 -1.48 10.45 -1.77
N TYR A 76 -2.41 10.69 -2.70
CA TYR A 76 -2.16 11.36 -3.97
C TYR A 76 -1.70 12.83 -3.85
N GLN A 77 -2.02 13.52 -2.75
CA GLN A 77 -1.54 14.88 -2.45
C GLN A 77 -0.07 14.84 -2.04
N MET A 78 0.37 13.73 -1.46
CA MET A 78 1.72 13.52 -0.95
C MET A 78 2.69 12.95 -1.99
N LEU A 79 2.26 12.79 -3.24
CA LEU A 79 3.02 12.06 -4.26
C LEU A 79 4.41 12.66 -4.51
N GLU A 80 4.54 13.98 -4.51
CA GLU A 80 5.85 14.65 -4.70
C GLU A 80 6.85 14.24 -3.60
N TYR A 81 6.40 14.14 -2.36
CA TYR A 81 7.24 13.65 -1.25
C TYR A 81 7.63 12.20 -1.44
N VAL A 82 6.69 11.35 -1.89
CA VAL A 82 6.94 9.93 -2.17
C VAL A 82 7.98 9.78 -3.29
N GLU A 83 7.84 10.53 -4.38
CA GLU A 83 8.77 10.55 -5.52
C GLU A 83 10.17 10.95 -5.09
N ARG A 84 10.29 12.02 -4.29
CA ARG A 84 11.56 12.51 -3.75
C ARG A 84 12.24 11.46 -2.88
N ILE A 85 11.51 10.85 -1.95
CA ILE A 85 12.07 9.84 -1.04
C ILE A 85 12.48 8.59 -1.82
N ALA A 86 11.61 8.10 -2.72
CA ALA A 86 11.92 6.93 -3.55
C ALA A 86 13.16 7.14 -4.41
N SER A 87 13.35 8.36 -4.96
CA SER A 87 14.54 8.73 -5.73
C SER A 87 15.80 8.75 -4.87
N ASN A 88 15.72 9.32 -3.65
CA ASN A 88 16.84 9.36 -2.70
C ASN A 88 17.30 7.95 -2.31
N LEU A 89 16.35 7.03 -2.08
CA LEU A 89 16.66 5.64 -1.71
C LEU A 89 17.20 4.81 -2.89
N SER A 90 16.91 5.20 -4.13
CA SER A 90 17.40 4.49 -5.32
C SER A 90 18.76 4.99 -5.84
N ASN A 91 19.17 6.20 -5.48
CA ASN A 91 20.38 6.86 -6.01
C ASN A 91 21.65 6.57 -5.20
N ILE A 92 21.65 5.49 -4.42
CA ILE A 92 22.78 5.04 -3.59
C ILE A 92 23.30 3.67 -4.06
N PRO A 93 24.59 3.32 -3.82
CA PRO A 93 25.20 2.08 -4.33
C PRO A 93 24.45 0.81 -3.92
N GLU A 94 23.92 0.79 -2.69
CA GLU A 94 23.06 -0.27 -2.17
C GLU A 94 21.66 0.30 -1.95
N PRO A 95 20.69 0.05 -2.86
CA PRO A 95 19.36 0.62 -2.75
C PRO A 95 18.64 0.11 -1.50
N THR A 96 18.24 1.02 -0.61
CA THR A 96 17.40 0.67 0.54
C THR A 96 15.99 0.32 0.06
N PRO A 97 15.44 -0.86 0.41
CA PRO A 97 14.10 -1.24 0.03
C PRO A 97 13.05 -0.26 0.56
N LEU A 98 12.09 0.07 -0.31
CA LEU A 98 10.95 0.93 -0.01
C LEU A 98 9.65 0.13 -0.09
N ILE A 99 8.92 0.08 1.03
CA ILE A 99 7.58 -0.51 1.14
C ILE A 99 6.57 0.60 1.34
N MET A 100 5.44 0.53 0.65
CA MET A 100 4.26 1.36 0.92
C MET A 100 3.14 0.48 1.44
N TRP A 101 2.69 0.77 2.65
CA TRP A 101 1.53 0.14 3.28
C TRP A 101 0.26 0.94 2.95
N ASN A 102 -0.69 0.30 2.29
CA ASN A 102 -1.96 0.85 1.83
C ASN A 102 -1.86 2.21 1.09
N PRO A 103 -1.01 2.35 0.05
CA PRO A 103 -0.89 3.59 -0.71
C PRO A 103 -2.18 3.95 -1.47
N ARG A 104 -2.52 5.24 -1.45
CA ARG A 104 -3.64 5.86 -2.18
C ARG A 104 -3.15 6.97 -3.12
N LEU A 105 -2.19 6.62 -3.97
CA LEU A 105 -1.44 7.58 -4.79
C LEU A 105 -2.13 7.98 -6.11
N ILE A 106 -3.32 7.44 -6.37
CA ILE A 106 -4.15 7.75 -7.54
C ILE A 106 -5.45 8.35 -7.01
N SER A 107 -5.87 9.48 -7.56
CA SER A 107 -7.20 10.05 -7.35
C SER A 107 -7.98 9.97 -8.65
N GLU A 108 -9.21 9.48 -8.58
CA GLU A 108 -10.16 9.47 -9.70
C GLU A 108 -10.92 10.81 -9.82
N ASP A 109 -11.02 11.57 -8.71
CA ASP A 109 -11.81 12.80 -8.61
C ASP A 109 -11.03 14.09 -8.95
N VAL A 110 -9.70 14.07 -8.87
CA VAL A 110 -8.90 15.27 -9.11
C VAL A 110 -8.56 15.37 -10.61
N GLY A 111 -9.07 16.41 -11.26
CA GLY A 111 -8.80 16.78 -12.65
C GLY A 111 -7.37 17.25 -12.91
N VAL A 112 -6.36 16.45 -12.58
CA VAL A 112 -4.96 16.72 -12.92
C VAL A 112 -4.78 16.57 -14.42
N GLY A 113 -4.13 17.53 -15.10
CA GLY A 113 -3.87 17.47 -16.54
C GLY A 113 -3.22 16.15 -17.00
N PHE A 114 -3.45 15.77 -18.27
CA PHE A 114 -3.03 14.50 -18.85
C PHE A 114 -1.54 14.15 -18.59
N ASN A 115 -0.65 15.13 -18.72
CA ASN A 115 0.78 14.95 -18.51
C ASN A 115 1.12 14.56 -17.06
N VAL A 116 0.46 15.16 -16.08
CA VAL A 116 0.67 14.81 -14.67
C VAL A 116 0.20 13.37 -14.45
N ARG A 117 -1.01 13.01 -14.91
CA ARG A 117 -1.50 11.62 -14.80
C ARG A 117 -0.54 10.60 -15.42
N LYS A 118 0.03 10.91 -16.59
CA LYS A 118 1.02 10.04 -17.25
C LYS A 118 2.30 9.91 -16.42
N LEU A 119 2.85 11.01 -15.92
CA LEU A 119 4.05 11.01 -15.07
C LEU A 119 3.83 10.17 -13.81
N ARG A 120 2.70 10.37 -13.13
CA ARG A 120 2.30 9.59 -11.94
C ARG A 120 2.22 8.10 -12.26
N ARG A 121 1.60 7.74 -13.38
CA ARG A 121 1.50 6.34 -13.82
C ARG A 121 2.88 5.73 -14.06
N VAL A 122 3.78 6.46 -14.71
CA VAL A 122 5.16 6.01 -14.94
C VAL A 122 5.89 5.79 -13.62
N PHE A 123 5.82 6.74 -12.68
CA PHE A 123 6.45 6.57 -11.37
C PHE A 123 5.90 5.35 -10.61
N LEU A 124 4.57 5.23 -10.52
CA LEU A 124 3.92 4.12 -9.81
C LEU A 124 4.21 2.76 -10.46
N SER A 125 4.46 2.72 -11.78
CA SER A 125 4.86 1.50 -12.49
C SER A 125 6.24 0.98 -12.07
N THR A 126 7.08 1.80 -11.42
CA THR A 126 8.38 1.37 -10.88
C THR A 126 8.26 0.52 -9.62
N PHE A 127 7.06 0.37 -9.08
CA PHE A 127 6.81 -0.46 -7.91
C PHE A 127 6.02 -1.72 -8.25
N THR A 128 6.27 -2.77 -7.48
CA THR A 128 5.52 -4.02 -7.57
C THR A 128 4.47 -4.09 -6.47
N THR A 129 3.20 -4.30 -6.81
CA THR A 129 2.17 -4.59 -5.81
C THR A 129 2.29 -6.04 -5.35
N VAL A 130 2.73 -6.25 -4.12
CA VAL A 130 3.03 -7.58 -3.56
C VAL A 130 1.84 -8.20 -2.82
N TYR A 131 0.95 -7.36 -2.30
CA TYR A 131 -0.31 -7.78 -1.71
C TYR A 131 -1.40 -6.81 -2.13
N PHE A 132 -2.57 -7.33 -2.48
CA PHE A 132 -3.76 -6.52 -2.77
C PHE A 132 -5.02 -7.28 -2.39
N MET A 133 -5.95 -6.61 -1.72
CA MET A 133 -7.29 -7.12 -1.48
C MET A 133 -8.28 -5.96 -1.57
N ARG A 134 -9.24 -6.08 -2.48
CA ARG A 134 -10.37 -5.17 -2.63
C ARG A 134 -11.65 -6.00 -2.74
N PRO A 135 -12.46 -6.06 -1.67
CA PRO A 135 -13.80 -6.62 -1.77
C PRO A 135 -14.62 -5.78 -2.76
N MET A 136 -15.42 -6.46 -3.56
CA MET A 136 -16.31 -5.90 -4.56
C MET A 136 -17.73 -6.44 -4.30
N PRO A 137 -18.77 -5.81 -4.86
CA PRO A 137 -20.16 -6.22 -4.65
C PRO A 137 -20.55 -7.58 -5.21
N PHE A 138 -19.76 -8.04 -6.17
CA PHE A 138 -19.98 -9.29 -6.89
C PHE A 138 -18.87 -10.30 -6.59
N GLY A 139 -17.95 -9.98 -5.66
CA GLY A 139 -16.76 -10.80 -5.43
C GLY A 139 -15.57 -10.04 -4.82
N ALA A 140 -14.35 -10.31 -5.27
CA ALA A 140 -13.15 -9.63 -4.76
C ALA A 140 -12.00 -9.64 -5.76
N ILE A 141 -11.15 -8.62 -5.71
CA ILE A 141 -9.85 -8.60 -6.40
C ILE A 141 -8.77 -8.90 -5.38
N PHE A 142 -7.90 -9.85 -5.71
CA PHE A 142 -6.86 -10.32 -4.81
C PHE A 142 -5.51 -10.46 -5.54
N ARG A 143 -4.43 -10.16 -4.83
CA ARG A 143 -3.05 -10.45 -5.24
C ARG A 143 -2.26 -10.85 -4.00
N CYS A 144 -1.49 -11.92 -4.11
CA CYS A 144 -0.43 -12.26 -3.18
C CYS A 144 0.77 -12.75 -3.99
N TYR A 145 1.84 -11.95 -4.03
CA TYR A 145 3.08 -12.28 -4.75
C TYR A 145 3.70 -13.57 -4.18
N PRO A 146 4.29 -14.44 -5.02
CA PRO A 146 4.48 -14.31 -6.48
C PRO A 146 3.25 -14.68 -7.33
N GLY A 147 2.16 -15.16 -6.73
CA GLY A 147 0.95 -15.56 -7.45
C GLY A 147 0.31 -14.43 -8.27
N LEU A 148 -0.50 -14.79 -9.27
CA LEU A 148 -1.17 -13.87 -10.20
C LEU A 148 -2.23 -12.99 -9.52
N TRP A 149 -2.67 -11.94 -10.22
CA TRP A 149 -3.90 -11.25 -9.85
C TRP A 149 -5.08 -12.18 -10.05
N LYS A 150 -6.02 -12.18 -9.11
CA LYS A 150 -7.21 -13.03 -9.15
C LYS A 150 -8.44 -12.16 -8.98
N VAL A 151 -9.44 -12.40 -9.82
CA VAL A 151 -10.79 -11.89 -9.62
C VAL A 151 -11.64 -13.06 -9.18
N PHE A 152 -12.26 -12.89 -8.04
CA PHE A 152 -13.23 -13.82 -7.47
C PHE A 152 -14.63 -13.27 -7.68
N SER A 153 -15.60 -14.17 -7.83
CA SER A 153 -17.03 -13.87 -7.78
C SER A 153 -17.69 -14.50 -6.57
N ASP A 154 -18.80 -13.94 -6.09
CA ASP A 154 -19.57 -14.57 -5.00
C ASP A 154 -20.15 -15.92 -5.44
N ASP A 155 -20.08 -16.90 -4.53
CA ASP A 155 -20.71 -18.20 -4.71
C ASP A 155 -22.21 -18.07 -4.37
N LYS A 156 -23.06 -18.11 -5.40
CA LYS A 156 -24.52 -18.02 -5.25
C LYS A 156 -25.13 -19.21 -4.50
N GLU A 157 -24.47 -20.36 -4.52
CA GLU A 157 -24.94 -21.58 -3.86
C GLU A 157 -24.42 -21.68 -2.42
N ARG A 158 -23.29 -21.02 -2.12
CA ARG A 158 -22.66 -21.02 -0.79
C ARG A 158 -22.41 -19.59 -0.31
N PRO A 159 -23.35 -19.01 0.46
CA PRO A 159 -23.16 -17.71 1.07
C PRO A 159 -21.80 -17.61 1.80
N ASP A 160 -21.16 -16.44 1.72
CA ASP A 160 -19.84 -16.13 2.28
C ASP A 160 -18.65 -16.87 1.64
N ARG A 161 -18.84 -17.54 0.49
CA ARG A 161 -17.75 -18.11 -0.30
C ARG A 161 -17.55 -17.41 -1.63
N TYR A 162 -16.33 -17.55 -2.14
CA TYR A 162 -15.89 -16.98 -3.39
C TYR A 162 -15.46 -18.08 -4.36
N LEU A 163 -15.81 -17.92 -5.64
CA LEU A 163 -15.35 -18.73 -6.75
C LEU A 163 -14.31 -17.96 -7.55
N LEU A 164 -13.21 -18.62 -7.96
CA LEU A 164 -12.21 -17.98 -8.82
C LEU A 164 -12.81 -17.78 -10.21
N ALA A 165 -12.99 -16.51 -10.61
CA ALA A 165 -13.56 -16.17 -11.91
C ALA A 165 -12.46 -16.11 -12.98
N LYS A 166 -11.33 -15.44 -12.70
CA LYS A 166 -10.24 -15.26 -13.66
C LYS A 166 -8.92 -14.89 -13.01
N GLU A 167 -7.82 -15.22 -13.67
CA GLU A 167 -6.46 -14.80 -13.31
C GLU A 167 -5.87 -13.83 -14.34
N PHE A 168 -5.02 -12.92 -13.89
CA PHE A 168 -4.36 -11.90 -14.70
C PHE A 168 -2.89 -11.75 -14.30
N GLU A 169 -2.01 -11.56 -15.27
CA GLU A 169 -0.60 -11.27 -15.03
C GLU A 169 -0.39 -9.89 -14.43
N ILE A 170 -1.10 -8.90 -14.98
CA ILE A 170 -1.14 -7.50 -14.54
C ILE A 170 -2.42 -7.20 -13.77
N ARG A 171 -2.45 -6.06 -13.08
CA ARG A 171 -3.64 -5.64 -12.32
C ARG A 171 -4.80 -5.44 -13.29
N PRO A 172 -5.96 -6.10 -13.08
CA PRO A 172 -7.12 -5.94 -13.96
C PRO A 172 -7.67 -4.52 -13.84
N ASP A 173 -8.05 -3.93 -14.98
CA ASP A 173 -8.61 -2.59 -15.07
C ASP A 173 -10.15 -2.59 -15.04
N ALA A 174 -10.75 -1.42 -15.24
CA ALA A 174 -12.21 -1.27 -15.14
C ALA A 174 -12.96 -2.11 -16.19
N GLU A 175 -12.42 -2.24 -17.40
CA GLU A 175 -13.00 -2.98 -18.53
C GLU A 175 -12.88 -4.48 -18.29
N ASP A 176 -11.69 -4.94 -17.85
CA ASP A 176 -11.45 -6.34 -17.45
C ASP A 176 -12.45 -6.80 -16.39
N ILE A 177 -12.75 -5.92 -15.43
CA ILE A 177 -13.70 -6.20 -14.34
C ILE A 177 -15.14 -6.08 -14.85
N GLU A 178 -15.45 -5.19 -15.79
CA GLU A 178 -16.82 -4.94 -16.26
C GLU A 178 -17.46 -6.13 -16.95
N GLY A 179 -16.67 -6.92 -17.69
CA GLY A 179 -17.13 -8.21 -18.22
C GLY A 179 -17.56 -9.23 -17.15
N LEU A 180 -17.33 -8.95 -15.86
CA LEU A 180 -17.62 -9.82 -14.72
C LEU A 180 -18.65 -9.22 -13.74
N LYS A 181 -19.18 -8.01 -13.99
CA LYS A 181 -19.93 -7.20 -13.00
C LYS A 181 -21.45 -7.47 -12.94
N ASN A 182 -21.97 -7.36 -11.71
CA ASN A 182 -23.17 -6.58 -11.34
C ASN A 182 -22.76 -5.53 -10.28
N LYS A 183 -23.33 -4.30 -10.30
CA LYS A 183 -22.74 -3.06 -9.69
C LYS A 183 -22.92 -2.85 -8.15
N ALA A 184 -21.95 -2.09 -7.60
CA ALA A 184 -21.87 -1.22 -6.38
C ALA A 184 -21.96 -1.83 -4.94
N PRO A 185 -21.25 -1.34 -3.88
CA PRO A 185 -20.27 -0.24 -3.74
C PRO A 185 -18.84 -0.68 -3.30
N GLU A 186 -17.95 0.30 -3.08
CA GLU A 186 -16.52 0.17 -2.77
C GLU A 186 -16.22 -0.10 -1.28
N ILE A 187 -15.36 -1.09 -0.99
CA ILE A 187 -14.90 -1.45 0.36
C ILE A 187 -13.38 -1.29 0.46
N LEU A 188 -12.90 -1.01 1.68
CA LEU A 188 -11.51 -0.78 2.07
C LEU A 188 -10.51 -1.64 1.28
N VAL A 189 -9.64 -0.99 0.51
CA VAL A 189 -8.51 -1.65 -0.15
C VAL A 189 -7.38 -1.83 0.86
N LEU A 190 -6.77 -3.01 0.87
CA LEU A 190 -5.45 -3.24 1.47
C LEU A 190 -4.49 -3.50 0.33
N SER A 191 -3.45 -2.68 0.21
CA SER A 191 -2.39 -2.87 -0.77
C SER A 191 -1.02 -2.77 -0.09
N VAL A 192 -0.08 -3.60 -0.50
CA VAL A 192 1.33 -3.46 -0.13
C VAL A 192 2.12 -3.40 -1.41
N THR A 193 2.97 -2.39 -1.51
CA THR A 193 3.74 -2.10 -2.71
C THR A 193 5.21 -2.03 -2.34
N TYR A 194 6.08 -2.69 -3.12
CA TYR A 194 7.51 -2.86 -2.85
C TYR A 194 8.36 -2.36 -4.01
N ARG A 195 9.51 -1.77 -3.68
CA ARG A 195 10.59 -1.44 -4.62
C ARG A 195 11.95 -1.74 -3.96
N GLY A 196 12.73 -2.63 -4.57
CA GLY A 196 14.05 -3.07 -4.10
C GLY A 196 14.59 -4.20 -4.99
N LYS A 197 15.83 -4.65 -4.77
CA LYS A 197 16.37 -5.87 -5.41
C LYS A 197 15.84 -7.12 -4.70
N TYR A 198 15.68 -8.21 -5.45
CA TYR A 198 15.33 -9.54 -4.93
C TYR A 198 16.51 -10.16 -4.20
#